data_AF-A0A1H9X8Y9-F1
#
_entry.id   AF-A0A1H9X8Y9-F1
#
_cell.length_a   1.000
_cell.length_b   1.000
_cell.length_c   1.000
_cell.angle_alpha   90.00
_cell.angle_beta   90.00
_cell.angle_gamma   90.00
#
_symmetry.space_group_name_H-M   'P 1'
#
loop_
_entity.id
_entity.type
_entity.pdbx_description
1 polymer ?
#
loop_
_entity_poly.entity_id
_entity_poly.type
_entity_poly.pdbx_seq_one_letter_code
_entity_poly.pdbx_strand_id
1 'polypeptide(L)'
;MARKRILSLASYKFSMDLSGENKEAVDDATENYGMKYGPFINMLIKNFLRMPTGMKQAFTGFCISKCQELDKLLEVAGAMEKKSIEMEKEQYLEIARIINGGIDIHYDDTPDMRKIAMKDGFLIIPKDWIVVNEEDAAHYRYAGVVECRNHVKYGIPHFVFFTNAEYPKDYDTDLINEMCCEAWPKFKDIIDQQVEPIRDPDNPGQWLNAKEHLASPYIGHFMIDEADSDLREIEDMPYGAMIVRTSAANTDDDEK
;
A
#
# COMPACT_ATOMS: atom_id res chain seq x y z
N MET A 1 48.71 -43.75 -2.10
CA MET A 1 47.40 -44.13 -2.69
C MET A 1 46.32 -44.03 -1.63
N ALA A 2 45.60 -42.90 -1.59
CA ALA A 2 44.45 -42.74 -0.70
C ALA A 2 43.27 -43.53 -1.26
N ARG A 3 42.79 -44.53 -0.50
CA ARG A 3 41.58 -45.28 -0.83
C ARG A 3 40.41 -44.30 -0.94
N LYS A 4 39.88 -44.16 -2.17
CA LYS A 4 38.54 -43.60 -2.42
C LYS A 4 37.56 -44.34 -1.50
N ARG A 5 37.09 -43.69 -0.44
CA ARG A 5 35.86 -44.11 0.24
C ARG A 5 34.74 -43.71 -0.68
N ILE A 6 34.13 -44.71 -1.31
CA ILE A 6 32.83 -44.59 -1.93
C ILE A 6 31.88 -44.21 -0.79
N LEU A 7 31.57 -42.92 -0.66
CA LEU A 7 30.45 -42.46 0.16
C LEU A 7 29.20 -42.98 -0.56
N SER A 8 28.39 -43.77 0.14
CA SER A 8 27.04 -44.06 -0.32
C SER A 8 26.35 -42.73 -0.67
N LEU A 9 25.74 -42.64 -1.86
CA LEU A 9 24.93 -41.49 -2.30
C LEU A 9 23.69 -41.21 -1.40
N ALA A 10 23.52 -41.94 -0.30
CA ALA A 10 22.29 -41.98 0.51
C ALA A 10 22.27 -41.03 1.73
N SER A 11 23.42 -40.57 2.25
CA SER A 11 23.43 -39.61 3.37
C SER A 11 24.74 -38.85 3.45
N TYR A 12 24.65 -37.53 3.64
CA TYR A 12 25.79 -36.63 3.82
C TYR A 12 25.78 -36.08 5.25
N LYS A 13 26.95 -36.00 5.88
CA LYS A 13 27.13 -35.42 7.21
C LYS A 13 28.01 -34.19 7.11
N PHE A 14 27.60 -33.11 7.76
CA PHE A 14 28.39 -31.90 7.92
C PHE A 14 28.16 -31.34 9.33
N SER A 15 29.08 -30.53 9.81
CA SER A 15 28.96 -29.82 11.09
C SER A 15 28.43 -28.41 10.84
N MET A 16 27.59 -27.91 11.73
CA MET A 16 27.11 -26.53 11.73
C MET A 16 27.21 -25.98 13.15
N ASP A 17 27.46 -24.68 13.25
CA ASP A 17 27.41 -23.95 14.51
C ASP A 17 26.03 -23.29 14.63
N LEU A 18 25.39 -23.46 15.79
CA LEU A 18 24.13 -22.81 16.12
C LEU A 18 24.39 -21.80 17.24
N SER A 19 23.69 -20.66 17.20
CA SER A 19 23.62 -19.78 18.37
C SER A 19 22.94 -20.49 19.54
N GLY A 20 23.15 -20.01 20.77
CA GLY A 20 22.52 -20.57 21.96
C GLY A 20 20.99 -20.62 21.85
N GLU A 21 20.38 -19.50 21.46
CA GLU A 21 18.92 -19.37 21.28
C GLU A 21 18.38 -20.30 20.19
N ASN A 22 19.07 -20.40 19.05
CA ASN A 22 18.64 -21.31 17.97
C ASN A 22 18.81 -22.78 18.38
N LYS A 23 19.80 -23.10 19.22
CA LYS A 23 19.94 -24.44 19.76
C LYS A 23 18.77 -24.78 20.69
N GLU A 24 18.40 -23.89 21.60
CA GLU A 24 17.24 -24.09 22.49
C GLU A 24 15.95 -24.29 21.68
N ALA A 25 15.71 -23.46 20.67
CA ALA A 25 14.53 -23.60 19.81
C ALA A 25 14.49 -24.94 19.04
N VAL A 26 15.64 -25.44 18.58
CA VAL A 26 15.71 -26.74 17.91
C VAL A 26 15.56 -27.88 18.92
N ASP A 27 16.12 -27.77 20.12
CA ASP A 27 15.97 -28.77 21.19
C ASP A 27 14.48 -28.95 21.52
N ASP A 28 13.78 -27.85 21.81
CA ASP A 28 12.33 -27.84 22.09
C ASP A 28 11.51 -28.43 20.93
N ALA A 29 11.82 -28.02 19.69
CA ALA A 29 11.12 -28.55 18.52
C ALA A 29 11.38 -30.05 18.34
N THR A 30 12.62 -30.51 18.49
CA THR A 30 12.95 -31.93 18.34
C THR A 30 12.26 -32.80 19.39
N GLU A 31 12.13 -32.32 20.62
CA GLU A 31 11.37 -32.98 21.68
C GLU A 31 9.86 -33.04 21.35
N ASN A 32 9.27 -31.90 20.97
CA ASN A 32 7.85 -31.81 20.62
C ASN A 32 7.47 -32.70 19.43
N TYR A 33 8.32 -32.80 18.41
CA TYR A 33 8.10 -33.65 17.25
C TYR A 33 8.54 -35.11 17.46
N GLY A 34 9.20 -35.42 18.58
CA GLY A 34 9.77 -36.75 18.85
C GLY A 34 10.84 -37.17 17.84
N MET A 35 11.57 -36.21 17.27
CA MET A 35 12.56 -36.43 16.20
C MET A 35 13.97 -36.13 16.69
N LYS A 36 14.97 -36.75 16.08
CA LYS A 36 16.37 -36.30 16.24
C LYS A 36 16.63 -35.08 15.35
N TYR A 37 17.67 -34.30 15.66
CA TYR A 37 18.08 -33.13 14.87
C TYR A 37 18.16 -33.39 13.36
N GLY A 38 18.88 -34.44 12.94
CA GLY A 38 19.06 -34.74 11.52
C GLY A 38 17.74 -34.93 10.74
N PRO A 39 16.85 -35.82 11.19
CA PRO A 39 15.51 -35.96 10.62
C PRO A 39 14.69 -34.66 10.63
N PHE A 40 14.72 -33.90 11.73
CA PHE A 40 13.99 -32.64 11.86
C PHE A 40 14.47 -31.59 10.85
N ILE A 41 15.80 -31.39 10.73
CA ILE A 41 16.38 -30.48 9.74
C ILE A 41 16.04 -30.92 8.31
N ASN A 42 16.09 -32.22 8.00
CA ASN A 42 15.69 -32.73 6.68
C ASN A 42 14.20 -32.47 6.39
N MET A 43 13.33 -32.55 7.40
CA MET A 43 11.91 -32.22 7.27
C MET A 43 11.73 -30.73 6.94
N LEU A 44 12.42 -29.83 7.63
CA LEU A 44 12.38 -28.39 7.33
C LEU A 44 12.85 -28.10 5.91
N ILE A 45 13.99 -28.67 5.49
CA ILE A 45 14.51 -28.52 4.13
C ILE A 45 13.49 -29.00 3.09
N LYS A 46 12.86 -30.16 3.34
CA LYS A 46 11.86 -30.72 2.42
C LYS A 46 10.64 -29.81 2.29
N ASN A 47 10.16 -29.21 3.38
CA ASN A 47 8.92 -28.45 3.38
C ASN A 47 9.10 -26.99 2.98
N PHE A 48 10.21 -26.34 3.34
CA PHE A 48 10.44 -24.92 3.06
C PHE A 48 11.33 -24.70 1.83
N LEU A 49 12.47 -25.38 1.71
CA LEU A 49 13.39 -25.16 0.57
C LEU A 49 12.92 -25.87 -0.70
N ARG A 50 12.32 -27.06 -0.54
CA ARG A 50 11.80 -27.89 -1.64
C ARG A 50 10.28 -27.80 -1.80
N MET A 51 9.68 -26.72 -1.32
CA MET A 51 8.25 -26.45 -1.44
C MET A 51 7.81 -26.45 -2.92
N PRO A 52 6.66 -27.05 -3.27
CA PRO A 52 6.12 -26.98 -4.63
C PRO A 52 5.77 -25.55 -5.05
N THR A 53 5.94 -25.23 -6.33
CA THR A 53 5.79 -23.86 -6.86
C THR A 53 4.45 -23.21 -6.54
N GLY A 54 3.33 -23.94 -6.65
CA GLY A 54 2.01 -23.38 -6.31
C GLY A 54 1.87 -23.01 -4.83
N MET A 55 2.47 -23.79 -3.92
CA MET A 55 2.53 -23.42 -2.50
C MET A 55 3.45 -22.23 -2.26
N LYS A 56 4.60 -22.17 -2.94
CA LYS A 56 5.50 -21.01 -2.86
C LYS A 56 4.77 -19.73 -3.23
N GLN A 57 4.07 -19.73 -4.36
CA GLN A 57 3.27 -18.59 -4.81
C GLN A 57 2.19 -18.19 -3.80
N ALA A 58 1.46 -19.14 -3.24
CA ALA A 58 0.42 -18.87 -2.24
C ALA A 58 1.00 -18.27 -0.95
N PHE A 59 2.07 -18.83 -0.41
CA PHE A 59 2.72 -18.31 0.79
C PHE A 59 3.38 -16.95 0.55
N THR A 60 4.05 -16.77 -0.58
CA THR A 60 4.61 -15.47 -0.97
C THR A 60 3.52 -14.41 -1.10
N GLY A 61 2.40 -14.73 -1.75
CA GLY A 61 1.25 -13.82 -1.85
C GLY A 61 0.64 -13.47 -0.49
N PHE A 62 0.55 -14.45 0.42
CA PHE A 62 0.11 -14.20 1.79
C PHE A 62 1.05 -13.27 2.55
N CYS A 63 2.37 -13.50 2.51
CA CYS A 63 3.34 -12.63 3.15
C CYS A 63 3.28 -11.20 2.59
N ILE A 64 3.19 -11.05 1.27
CA ILE A 64 3.02 -9.74 0.61
C ILE A 64 1.76 -9.02 1.13
N SER A 65 0.62 -9.71 1.14
CA SER A 65 -0.63 -9.15 1.64
C SER A 65 -0.52 -8.71 3.10
N LYS A 66 0.21 -9.44 3.94
CA LYS A 66 0.46 -9.05 5.33
C LYS A 66 1.37 -7.83 5.44
N CYS A 67 2.41 -7.75 4.63
CA CYS A 67 3.25 -6.56 4.61
C CYS A 67 2.44 -5.30 4.22
N GLN A 68 1.59 -5.39 3.18
CA GLN A 68 0.69 -4.29 2.78
C GLN A 68 -0.31 -3.88 3.88
N GLU A 69 -0.82 -4.85 4.66
CA GLU A 69 -1.65 -4.54 5.84
C GLU A 69 -0.86 -3.79 6.91
N LEU A 70 0.38 -4.22 7.17
CA LEU A 70 1.27 -3.60 8.16
C LEU A 70 1.70 -2.19 7.72
N ASP A 71 1.88 -1.93 6.43
CA ASP A 71 2.17 -0.59 5.91
C ASP A 71 1.05 0.40 6.20
N LYS A 72 -0.21 0.00 5.95
CA LYS A 72 -1.38 0.81 6.33
C LYS A 72 -1.45 1.09 7.83
N LEU A 73 -0.99 0.14 8.66
CA LEU A 73 -0.91 0.34 10.11
C LEU A 73 0.23 1.30 10.50
N LEU A 74 1.37 1.25 9.82
CA LEU A 74 2.50 2.16 10.07
C LEU A 74 2.16 3.63 9.82
N GLU A 75 1.28 3.90 8.86
CA GLU A 75 0.80 5.26 8.56
C GLU A 75 0.09 5.90 9.76
N VAL A 76 -0.66 5.10 10.52
CA VAL A 76 -1.50 5.58 11.64
C VAL A 76 -0.92 5.30 13.03
N ALA A 77 0.14 4.49 13.13
CA ALA A 77 0.72 4.04 14.38
C ALA A 77 1.50 5.13 15.14
N GLY A 78 1.45 5.07 16.47
CA GLY A 78 2.28 5.91 17.34
C GLY A 78 3.76 5.49 17.30
N ALA A 79 4.67 6.41 17.65
CA ALA A 79 6.13 6.19 17.53
C ALA A 79 6.66 4.93 18.24
N MET A 80 6.01 4.50 19.33
CA MET A 80 6.40 3.26 20.04
C MET A 80 5.88 1.98 19.37
N GLU A 81 4.75 2.04 18.67
CA GLU A 81 4.12 0.90 17.99
C GLU A 81 4.76 0.63 16.63
N LYS A 82 5.29 1.67 15.98
CA LYS A 82 5.98 1.55 14.69
C LYS A 82 7.09 0.51 14.70
N LYS A 83 7.93 0.51 15.75
CA LYS A 83 9.04 -0.44 15.86
C LYS A 83 8.58 -1.90 15.87
N SER A 84 7.52 -2.23 16.59
CA SER A 84 6.99 -3.60 16.60
C SER A 84 6.40 -4.01 15.25
N ILE A 85 5.72 -3.08 14.57
CA ILE A 85 5.12 -3.32 13.26
C ILE A 85 6.21 -3.50 12.18
N GLU A 86 7.26 -2.67 12.23
CA GLU A 86 8.44 -2.80 11.35
C GLU A 86 9.13 -4.15 11.54
N MET A 87 9.35 -4.59 12.79
CA MET A 87 9.94 -5.90 13.08
C MET A 87 9.07 -7.05 12.55
N GLU A 88 7.75 -6.96 12.69
CA GLU A 88 6.83 -7.96 12.15
C GLU A 88 6.86 -7.98 10.62
N LYS A 89 6.86 -6.81 9.97
CA LYS A 89 6.97 -6.67 8.51
C LYS A 89 8.28 -7.27 8.00
N GLU A 90 9.40 -7.00 8.67
CA GLU A 90 10.71 -7.57 8.33
C GLU A 90 10.69 -9.10 8.41
N GLN A 91 10.03 -9.67 9.42
CA GLN A 91 9.90 -11.11 9.56
C GLN A 91 9.08 -11.75 8.42
N TYR A 92 8.00 -11.12 7.98
CA TYR A 92 7.24 -11.60 6.81
C TYR A 92 8.06 -11.54 5.52
N LEU A 93 8.82 -10.46 5.32
CA LEU A 93 9.73 -10.31 4.18
C LEU A 93 10.82 -11.40 4.16
N GLU A 94 11.42 -11.70 5.31
CA GLU A 94 12.46 -12.72 5.42
C GLU A 94 11.91 -14.13 5.13
N ILE A 95 10.74 -14.47 5.66
CA ILE A 95 10.05 -15.74 5.37
C ILE A 95 9.77 -15.85 3.86
N ALA A 96 9.25 -14.78 3.27
CA ALA A 96 8.90 -14.77 1.87
C ALA A 96 10.15 -14.93 1.00
N ARG A 97 11.28 -14.29 1.36
CA ARG A 97 12.58 -14.45 0.70
C ARG A 97 13.07 -15.90 0.76
N ILE A 98 12.99 -16.55 1.92
CA ILE A 98 13.37 -17.97 2.09
C ILE A 98 12.55 -18.86 1.14
N ILE A 99 11.23 -18.66 1.11
CA ILE A 99 10.31 -19.45 0.28
C ILE A 99 10.56 -19.21 -1.22
N ASN A 100 10.88 -17.96 -1.57
CA ASN A 100 11.20 -17.52 -2.93
C ASN A 100 12.66 -17.77 -3.34
N GLY A 101 13.37 -18.69 -2.65
CA GLY A 101 14.69 -19.14 -3.07
C GLY A 101 15.80 -18.11 -2.87
N GLY A 102 15.65 -17.22 -1.89
CA GLY A 102 16.63 -16.18 -1.56
C GLY A 102 16.45 -14.88 -2.35
N ILE A 103 15.49 -14.84 -3.29
CA ILE A 103 15.20 -13.66 -4.10
C ILE A 103 14.34 -12.70 -3.27
N ASP A 104 14.82 -11.47 -3.12
CA ASP A 104 14.07 -10.40 -2.47
C ASP A 104 12.73 -10.19 -3.17
N ILE A 105 11.69 -10.11 -2.35
CA ILE A 105 10.35 -9.84 -2.84
C ILE A 105 10.14 -8.35 -2.70
N HIS A 106 10.16 -7.69 -3.84
CA HIS A 106 9.59 -6.37 -3.99
C HIS A 106 8.11 -6.60 -4.27
N TYR A 107 7.26 -6.23 -3.32
CA TYR A 107 5.88 -5.95 -3.66
C TYR A 107 5.81 -4.46 -3.91
N ASP A 108 5.29 -4.12 -5.08
CA ASP A 108 4.95 -2.76 -5.39
C ASP A 108 3.86 -2.31 -4.41
N ASP A 109 4.18 -1.34 -3.57
CA ASP A 109 3.19 -0.46 -2.95
C ASP A 109 2.62 0.54 -3.97
N THR A 110 3.10 0.50 -5.23
CA THR A 110 2.50 1.29 -6.29
C THR A 110 1.06 0.81 -6.49
N PRO A 111 0.06 1.68 -6.26
CA PRO A 111 -1.33 1.31 -6.47
C PRO A 111 -1.49 0.83 -7.91
N ASP A 112 -2.34 -0.17 -8.14
CA ASP A 112 -2.65 -0.58 -9.51
C ASP A 112 -3.32 0.61 -10.22
N MET A 113 -2.60 1.27 -11.12
CA MET A 113 -3.04 2.54 -11.70
C MET A 113 -3.96 2.32 -12.90
N ARG A 114 -4.90 3.25 -13.11
CA ARG A 114 -5.68 3.40 -14.35
C ARG A 114 -5.46 4.75 -14.98
N LYS A 115 -5.59 4.76 -16.30
CA LYS A 115 -5.46 5.93 -17.17
C LYS A 115 -6.83 6.30 -17.71
N ILE A 116 -7.24 7.54 -17.53
CA ILE A 116 -8.53 8.08 -18.01
C ILE A 116 -8.22 9.22 -18.99
N ALA A 117 -8.78 9.16 -20.20
CA ALA A 117 -8.62 10.24 -21.17
C ALA A 117 -9.42 11.47 -20.71
N MET A 118 -8.82 12.65 -20.83
CA MET A 118 -9.45 13.92 -20.48
C MET A 118 -9.06 15.00 -21.50
N LYS A 119 -9.55 16.24 -21.32
CA LYS A 119 -9.18 17.32 -22.23
C LYS A 119 -7.67 17.58 -22.22
N ASP A 120 -7.08 17.62 -23.40
CA ASP A 120 -5.66 17.92 -23.64
C ASP A 120 -4.68 16.97 -22.91
N GLY A 121 -5.10 15.74 -22.58
CA GLY A 121 -4.25 14.80 -21.86
C GLY A 121 -4.96 13.59 -21.27
N PHE A 122 -4.40 13.08 -20.19
CA PHE A 122 -4.95 11.96 -19.43
C PHE A 122 -4.66 12.10 -17.93
N LEU A 123 -5.56 11.55 -17.13
CA LEU A 123 -5.41 11.40 -15.70
C LEU A 123 -4.87 9.99 -15.39
N ILE A 124 -3.86 9.89 -14.54
CA ILE A 124 -3.40 8.63 -13.93
C ILE A 124 -3.79 8.65 -12.45
N ILE A 125 -4.53 7.63 -11.99
CA ILE A 125 -4.98 7.48 -10.60
C ILE A 125 -5.02 6.00 -10.20
N PRO A 126 -5.02 5.67 -8.89
CA PRO A 126 -5.29 4.31 -8.43
C PRO A 126 -6.64 3.77 -8.93
N LYS A 127 -6.69 2.48 -9.27
CA LYS A 127 -7.89 1.81 -9.83
C LYS A 127 -9.07 1.76 -8.86
N ASP A 128 -8.81 1.75 -7.56
CA ASP A 128 -9.82 1.66 -6.51
C ASP A 128 -10.48 3.02 -6.18
N TRP A 129 -9.96 4.13 -6.73
CA TRP A 129 -10.57 5.45 -6.57
C TRP A 129 -11.85 5.58 -7.39
N ILE A 130 -12.88 6.18 -6.80
CA ILE A 130 -14.20 6.37 -7.43
C ILE A 130 -14.18 7.68 -8.21
N VAL A 131 -14.43 7.64 -9.52
CA VAL A 131 -14.55 8.87 -10.34
C VAL A 131 -16.03 9.21 -10.45
N VAL A 132 -16.40 10.43 -10.06
CA VAL A 132 -17.82 10.81 -9.87
C VAL A 132 -18.46 11.44 -11.11
N ASN A 133 -17.67 11.80 -12.12
CA ASN A 133 -18.14 12.36 -13.41
C ASN A 133 -17.23 11.91 -14.57
N GLU A 134 -16.95 10.61 -14.65
CA GLU A 134 -15.99 10.05 -15.63
C GLU A 134 -16.45 10.27 -17.08
N GLU A 135 -17.77 10.23 -17.32
CA GLU A 135 -18.38 10.46 -18.64
C GLU A 135 -18.07 11.85 -19.24
N ASP A 136 -17.83 12.85 -18.40
CA ASP A 136 -17.58 14.23 -18.83
C ASP A 136 -16.08 14.57 -18.93
N ALA A 137 -15.18 13.61 -18.63
CA ALA A 137 -13.74 13.84 -18.56
C ALA A 137 -13.15 14.56 -19.78
N ALA A 138 -13.68 14.27 -20.98
CA ALA A 138 -13.25 14.88 -22.24
C ALA A 138 -13.46 16.41 -22.31
N HIS A 139 -14.33 16.97 -21.48
CA HIS A 139 -14.66 18.40 -21.44
C HIS A 139 -13.82 19.20 -20.44
N TYR A 140 -13.08 18.52 -19.57
CA TYR A 140 -12.42 19.13 -18.42
C TYR A 140 -10.90 19.04 -18.52
N ARG A 141 -10.25 20.16 -18.18
CA ARG A 141 -8.78 20.26 -18.22
C ARG A 141 -8.15 19.82 -16.91
N TYR A 142 -8.81 19.91 -15.78
CA TYR A 142 -8.24 19.57 -14.47
C TYR A 142 -9.01 18.43 -13.80
N ALA A 143 -8.40 17.86 -12.77
CA ALA A 143 -9.03 16.91 -11.87
C ALA A 143 -8.65 17.26 -10.43
N GLY A 144 -9.57 17.01 -9.51
CA GLY A 144 -9.33 17.09 -8.08
C GLY A 144 -9.68 15.77 -7.41
N VAL A 145 -9.21 15.63 -6.17
CA VAL A 145 -9.48 14.50 -5.30
C VAL A 145 -10.22 14.98 -4.05
N VAL A 146 -11.23 14.22 -3.64
CA VAL A 146 -11.87 14.34 -2.33
C VAL A 146 -11.24 13.31 -1.41
N GLU A 147 -10.57 13.79 -0.38
CA GLU A 147 -9.98 12.96 0.67
C GLU A 147 -10.68 13.20 2.00
N CYS A 148 -10.65 12.19 2.87
CA CYS A 148 -11.16 12.32 4.21
C CYS A 148 -10.07 12.02 5.24
N ARG A 149 -9.90 12.92 6.21
CA ARG A 149 -9.13 12.59 7.41
C ARG A 149 -9.74 11.37 8.09
N ASN A 150 -8.89 10.47 8.58
CA ASN A 150 -9.29 9.19 9.19
C ASN A 150 -10.02 8.22 8.23
N HIS A 151 -9.89 8.37 6.90
CA HIS A 151 -10.62 7.57 5.91
C HIS A 151 -10.53 6.05 6.16
N VAL A 152 -9.36 5.51 6.51
CA VAL A 152 -9.15 4.07 6.80
C VAL A 152 -10.09 3.59 7.92
N LYS A 153 -10.19 4.36 9.01
CA LYS A 153 -11.03 4.02 10.17
C LYS A 153 -12.52 3.97 9.81
N TYR A 154 -12.95 4.87 8.94
CA TYR A 154 -14.35 4.99 8.52
C TYR A 154 -14.67 4.23 7.21
N GLY A 155 -13.67 3.56 6.62
CA GLY A 155 -13.81 2.84 5.35
C GLY A 155 -14.21 3.74 4.18
N ILE A 156 -13.69 4.97 4.15
CA ILE A 156 -14.04 5.99 3.16
C ILE A 156 -13.08 5.85 1.96
N PRO A 157 -13.59 5.67 0.73
CA PRO A 157 -12.75 5.65 -0.46
C PRO A 157 -12.31 7.07 -0.85
N HIS A 158 -11.33 7.17 -1.75
CA HIS A 158 -10.99 8.43 -2.41
C HIS A 158 -11.94 8.65 -3.59
N PHE A 159 -12.33 9.91 -3.81
CA PHE A 159 -13.16 10.29 -4.95
C PHE A 159 -12.40 11.24 -5.86
N VAL A 160 -12.62 11.13 -7.16
CA VAL A 160 -12.04 12.00 -8.17
C VAL A 160 -13.14 12.71 -8.92
N PHE A 161 -12.97 14.00 -9.15
CA PHE A 161 -13.86 14.80 -9.97
C PHE A 161 -13.06 15.56 -11.02
N PHE A 162 -13.60 15.63 -12.23
CA PHE A 162 -13.09 16.46 -13.30
C PHE A 162 -13.65 17.88 -13.21
N THR A 163 -12.82 18.89 -13.49
CA THR A 163 -13.17 20.30 -13.36
C THR A 163 -12.38 21.20 -14.31
N ASN A 164 -12.85 22.42 -14.53
CA ASN A 164 -12.11 23.49 -15.21
C ASN A 164 -11.55 24.54 -14.24
N ALA A 165 -11.83 24.40 -12.94
CA ALA A 165 -11.19 25.20 -11.90
C ALA A 165 -9.77 24.65 -11.63
N GLU A 166 -8.78 25.51 -11.75
CA GLU A 166 -7.37 25.15 -11.50
C GLU A 166 -7.08 25.03 -9.99
N TYR A 167 -7.68 25.89 -9.16
CA TYR A 167 -7.37 26.00 -7.74
C TYR A 167 -8.53 25.55 -6.84
N PRO A 168 -8.26 24.87 -5.71
CA PRO A 168 -9.30 24.38 -4.81
C PRO A 168 -10.29 25.43 -4.27
N LYS A 169 -9.83 26.67 -4.11
CA LYS A 169 -10.68 27.80 -3.68
C LYS A 169 -11.85 28.11 -4.64
N ASP A 170 -11.74 27.67 -5.90
CA ASP A 170 -12.71 27.94 -6.96
C ASP A 170 -13.60 26.71 -7.21
N TYR A 171 -13.50 25.66 -6.38
CA TYR A 171 -14.32 24.45 -6.49
C TYR A 171 -15.73 24.68 -5.92
N ASP A 172 -16.73 24.17 -6.63
CA ASP A 172 -18.08 24.02 -6.09
C ASP A 172 -18.13 22.77 -5.21
N THR A 173 -17.71 22.93 -3.94
CA THR A 173 -17.59 21.81 -2.99
C THR A 173 -18.93 21.15 -2.69
N ASP A 174 -20.03 21.90 -2.76
CA ASP A 174 -21.37 21.38 -2.49
C ASP A 174 -21.80 20.43 -3.63
N LEU A 175 -21.62 20.85 -4.88
CA LEU A 175 -21.87 20.00 -6.04
C LEU A 175 -20.97 18.75 -6.04
N ILE A 176 -19.68 18.91 -5.72
CA ILE A 176 -18.74 17.78 -5.64
C ILE A 176 -19.18 16.77 -4.58
N ASN A 177 -19.59 17.25 -3.40
CA ASN A 177 -20.07 16.39 -2.32
C ASN A 177 -21.38 15.68 -2.69
N GLU A 178 -22.27 16.34 -3.45
CA GLU A 178 -23.49 15.73 -4.00
C GLU A 178 -23.15 14.56 -4.94
N MET A 179 -22.25 14.78 -5.90
CA MET A 179 -21.78 13.71 -6.81
C MET A 179 -21.13 12.55 -6.04
N CYS A 180 -20.38 12.83 -4.96
CA CYS A 180 -19.83 11.78 -4.10
C CYS A 180 -20.93 10.97 -3.38
N CYS A 181 -22.01 11.62 -2.94
CA CYS A 181 -23.17 10.93 -2.35
C CYS A 181 -23.90 10.05 -3.37
N GLU A 182 -24.00 10.49 -4.64
CA GLU A 182 -24.61 9.70 -5.70
C GLU A 182 -23.78 8.44 -6.01
N ALA A 183 -22.47 8.60 -6.15
CA ALA A 183 -21.55 7.49 -6.43
C ALA A 183 -21.38 6.53 -5.24
N TRP A 184 -21.40 7.05 -4.02
CA TRP A 184 -21.28 6.27 -2.78
C TRP A 184 -22.22 6.81 -1.69
N PRO A 185 -23.45 6.27 -1.56
CA PRO A 185 -24.47 6.82 -0.66
C PRO A 185 -24.08 6.98 0.82
N LYS A 186 -23.09 6.22 1.30
CA LYS A 186 -22.55 6.34 2.66
C LYS A 186 -21.78 7.65 2.87
N PHE A 187 -21.40 8.37 1.82
CA PHE A 187 -20.72 9.66 1.92
C PHE A 187 -21.55 10.69 2.69
N LYS A 188 -22.89 10.60 2.60
CA LYS A 188 -23.80 11.45 3.37
C LYS A 188 -23.60 11.30 4.88
N ASP A 189 -23.43 10.07 5.36
CA ASP A 189 -23.17 9.80 6.77
C ASP A 189 -21.82 10.41 7.20
N ILE A 190 -20.86 10.53 6.29
CA ILE A 190 -19.54 11.15 6.55
C ILE A 190 -19.68 12.66 6.71
N ILE A 191 -20.46 13.31 5.84
CA ILE A 191 -20.78 14.74 5.95
C ILE A 191 -21.41 15.03 7.31
N ASP A 192 -22.40 14.22 7.71
CA ASP A 192 -23.13 14.39 8.97
C ASP A 192 -22.26 14.08 10.22
N GLN A 193 -21.16 13.33 10.07
CA GLN A 193 -20.23 12.97 11.14
C GLN A 193 -19.08 13.97 11.35
N GLN A 194 -18.93 14.98 10.49
CA GLN A 194 -17.89 15.99 10.67
C GLN A 194 -18.14 16.81 11.94
N VAL A 195 -17.08 17.03 12.71
CA VAL A 195 -17.16 17.83 13.94
C VAL A 195 -16.38 19.12 13.73
N GLU A 196 -17.05 20.27 13.74
CA GLU A 196 -16.39 21.57 13.61
C GLU A 196 -15.57 21.93 14.87
N PRO A 197 -14.40 22.57 14.73
CA PRO A 197 -13.58 22.96 15.86
C PRO A 197 -14.18 24.18 16.60
N ILE A 198 -14.30 24.08 17.92
CA ILE A 198 -14.88 25.09 18.80
C ILE A 198 -13.75 25.86 19.48
N ARG A 199 -13.62 27.17 19.20
CA ARG A 199 -12.59 28.03 19.80
C ARG A 199 -12.80 28.16 21.30
N ASP A 200 -11.71 28.09 22.06
CA ASP A 200 -11.72 28.42 23.48
C ASP A 200 -11.71 29.95 23.66
N PRO A 201 -12.79 30.56 24.21
CA PRO A 201 -12.84 32.01 24.42
C PRO A 201 -11.87 32.49 25.51
N ASP A 202 -11.51 31.63 26.45
CA ASP A 202 -10.66 31.96 27.60
C ASP A 202 -9.17 31.73 27.29
N ASN A 203 -8.85 30.88 26.29
CA ASN A 203 -7.48 30.55 25.88
C ASN A 203 -7.27 30.76 24.37
N PRO A 204 -6.84 31.97 23.94
CA PRO A 204 -6.60 32.28 22.53
C PRO A 204 -5.64 31.27 21.87
N GLY A 205 -6.08 30.67 20.76
CA GLY A 205 -5.31 29.67 20.01
C GLY A 205 -5.57 28.21 20.43
N GLN A 206 -6.39 27.97 21.45
CA GLN A 206 -6.84 26.63 21.83
C GLN A 206 -8.27 26.34 21.37
N TRP A 207 -8.61 25.05 21.34
CA TRP A 207 -9.91 24.54 20.89
C TRP A 207 -10.51 23.62 21.97
N LEU A 208 -11.76 23.87 22.35
CA LEU A 208 -12.46 23.14 23.42
C LEU A 208 -12.69 21.67 23.08
N ASN A 209 -12.88 21.35 21.80
CA ASN A 209 -13.18 20.01 21.30
C ASN A 209 -12.08 19.45 20.37
N ALA A 210 -10.81 19.90 20.53
CA ALA A 210 -9.71 19.50 19.65
C ALA A 210 -9.62 17.98 19.42
N LYS A 211 -9.75 17.19 20.51
CA LYS A 211 -9.67 15.73 20.47
C LYS A 211 -10.81 15.11 19.64
N GLU A 212 -12.02 15.62 19.78
CA GLU A 212 -13.19 15.13 19.05
C GLU A 212 -13.11 15.51 17.58
N HIS A 213 -12.80 16.78 17.28
CA HIS A 213 -12.57 17.26 15.92
C HIS A 213 -11.53 16.41 15.19
N LEU A 214 -10.34 16.21 15.78
CA LEU A 214 -9.26 15.43 15.16
C LEU A 214 -9.62 13.95 14.94
N ALA A 215 -10.49 13.37 15.77
CA ALA A 215 -10.94 11.98 15.66
C ALA A 215 -12.12 11.79 14.68
N SER A 216 -12.86 12.86 14.36
CA SER A 216 -13.94 12.86 13.38
C SER A 216 -13.42 12.72 11.94
N PRO A 217 -14.22 12.19 11.00
CA PRO A 217 -13.92 12.37 9.59
C PRO A 217 -13.93 13.88 9.26
N TYR A 218 -13.06 14.30 8.36
CA TYR A 218 -13.05 15.68 7.86
C TYR A 218 -12.74 15.66 6.37
N ILE A 219 -13.66 16.19 5.57
CA ILE A 219 -13.60 16.16 4.11
C ILE A 219 -12.72 17.32 3.63
N GLY A 220 -11.81 17.01 2.72
CA GLY A 220 -10.98 18.00 2.02
C GLY A 220 -11.00 17.78 0.52
N HIS A 221 -10.91 18.88 -0.23
CA HIS A 221 -10.86 18.89 -1.68
C HIS A 221 -9.51 19.42 -2.12
N PHE A 222 -8.77 18.61 -2.88
CA PHE A 222 -7.40 18.90 -3.28
C PHE A 222 -7.28 18.81 -4.81
N MET A 223 -6.34 19.55 -5.37
CA MET A 223 -6.03 19.44 -6.80
C MET A 223 -5.15 18.22 -7.04
N ILE A 224 -5.35 17.54 -8.17
CA ILE A 224 -4.37 16.57 -8.67
C ILE A 224 -3.38 17.35 -9.55
N ASP A 225 -2.11 17.28 -9.18
CA ASP A 225 -1.06 18.03 -9.84
C ASP A 225 -0.77 17.52 -11.26
N GLU A 226 -0.34 18.43 -12.13
CA GLU A 226 0.23 18.07 -13.44
C GLU A 226 1.63 17.49 -13.24
N ALA A 227 1.94 16.42 -13.97
CA ALA A 227 3.30 15.91 -14.08
C ALA A 227 4.14 16.95 -14.83
N ASP A 228 4.97 17.69 -14.09
CA ASP A 228 5.87 18.68 -14.66
C ASP A 228 6.99 17.96 -15.40
N SER A 229 7.31 18.36 -16.64
CA SER A 229 8.23 17.61 -17.50
C SER A 229 9.67 17.55 -16.98
N ASP A 230 10.03 18.37 -15.99
CA ASP A 230 11.42 18.59 -15.60
C ASP A 230 11.72 18.48 -14.10
N LEU A 231 10.75 18.28 -13.20
CA LEU A 231 11.01 18.48 -11.75
C LEU A 231 10.38 17.52 -10.73
N ARG A 232 9.40 16.68 -11.08
CA ARG A 232 8.81 15.73 -10.11
C ARG A 232 8.84 14.31 -10.65
N GLU A 233 9.50 13.42 -9.93
CA GLU A 233 9.43 11.99 -10.24
C GLU A 233 8.04 11.48 -9.84
N ILE A 234 7.57 10.42 -10.50
CA ILE A 234 6.25 9.81 -10.22
C ILE A 234 6.10 9.45 -8.72
N GLU A 235 7.22 9.10 -8.09
CA GLU A 235 7.33 8.74 -6.67
C GLU A 235 7.05 9.92 -5.73
N ASP A 236 7.19 11.17 -6.19
CA ASP A 236 6.92 12.38 -5.41
C ASP A 236 5.44 12.82 -5.42
N MET A 237 4.62 12.19 -6.27
CA MET A 237 3.20 12.53 -6.43
C MET A 237 2.35 11.77 -5.41
N PRO A 238 1.43 12.44 -4.68
CA PRO A 238 0.55 11.76 -3.73
C PRO A 238 -0.19 10.59 -4.39
N TYR A 239 0.01 9.37 -3.86
CA TYR A 239 -0.56 8.13 -4.39
C TYR A 239 -0.22 7.84 -5.86
N GLY A 240 0.82 8.47 -6.42
CA GLY A 240 1.14 8.43 -7.85
C GLY A 240 0.08 9.09 -8.75
N ALA A 241 -0.90 9.81 -8.19
CA ALA A 241 -1.97 10.45 -8.93
C ALA A 241 -1.47 11.72 -9.64
N MET A 242 -1.71 11.82 -10.95
CA MET A 242 -1.21 12.94 -11.74
C MET A 242 -1.98 13.16 -13.04
N ILE A 243 -1.93 14.40 -13.53
CA ILE A 243 -2.40 14.77 -14.87
C ILE A 243 -1.20 14.84 -15.82
N VAL A 244 -1.30 14.19 -16.97
CA VAL A 244 -0.27 14.23 -18.02
C VAL A 244 -0.84 14.88 -19.26
N ARG A 245 -0.18 15.95 -19.73
CA ARG A 245 -0.59 16.68 -20.93
C ARG A 245 -0.06 16.02 -22.19
N THR A 246 -0.90 15.92 -23.21
CA THR A 246 -0.43 15.53 -24.55
C THR A 246 0.00 16.81 -25.26
N SER A 247 1.30 16.93 -25.58
CA SER A 247 1.77 18.07 -26.37
C SER A 247 1.11 18.05 -27.76
N ALA A 248 0.72 19.22 -28.27
CA ALA A 248 0.08 19.38 -29.57
C ALA A 248 1.01 19.07 -30.78
N ALA A 249 2.16 18.43 -30.55
CA ALA A 249 3.14 18.08 -31.57
C ALA A 249 3.28 16.56 -31.65
N ASN A 250 2.30 15.89 -32.29
CA ASN A 250 2.40 14.58 -32.93
C ASN A 250 1.00 14.14 -33.43
N THR A 251 0.36 15.01 -34.22
CA THR A 251 -0.77 14.62 -35.07
C THR A 251 -0.38 14.90 -36.51
N ASP A 252 0.64 14.19 -36.98
CA ASP A 252 0.99 14.06 -38.40
C ASP A 252 2.05 12.94 -38.46
N ASP A 253 1.60 11.69 -38.54
CA ASP A 253 2.30 10.56 -39.20
C ASP A 253 1.63 9.25 -38.74
N ASP A 254 0.44 8.98 -39.27
CA ASP A 254 -0.04 7.61 -39.51
C ASP A 254 -1.24 7.65 -40.49
N GLU A 255 -1.01 8.25 -41.66
CA GLU A 255 -1.73 7.90 -42.89
C GLU A 255 -0.74 7.88 -44.06
N LYS A 256 -0.08 6.72 -44.27
CA LYS A 256 0.12 6.08 -45.58
C LYS A 256 0.87 4.76 -45.51
#